data_AF-A0A6N9C8E7-F1
#
_entry.id   AF-A0A6N9C8E7-F1
#
_cell.length_a   1.000
_cell.length_b   1.000
_cell.length_c   1.000
_cell.angle_alpha   90.00
_cell.angle_beta   90.00
_cell.angle_gamma   90.00
#
_symmetry.space_group_name_H-M   'P 1'
#
loop_
_entity.id
_entity.type
_entity.pdbx_description
1 polymer ?
#
loop_
_entity_poly.entity_id
_entity_poly.type
_entity_poly.pdbx_seq_one_letter_code
_entity_poly.pdbx_strand_id
1 'polypeptide(L)'
;MNLIECIMIGLASLRRHPLRSGLTILGIAIGVGAVVSMVSVGDGSRALVLGEIERTGGLTMIEITRDDWDRQSGTFSRRAGRTLRRWRKNRAEHLETQDIHEIMERGRGVVHVVGEDDMPGWNVYHEGASRNSRVVAGTAGYDRSHNWYPVMGRFFTEEEVERASTVTVIGYKLYDEVFKGEDPVGKEMKATRTTSWGPRYDVRLTVIGVMEEKGDAMDTEGWDERFIIPLTTFQQRFTGRKEVERIRVEAASLDEVEIAKEEAKHILGRLHNNSGEEYQYWTAQEELATAEKIGNTMKALMGGIALIALFVAGIGIMNIMLVSVTERTKEIGLRKALGAKRRDILNQFLIEALVLSITGGIFGAILGIFLGKGSAILITKFVWEGSNWPSVISYSTMIIAMGVSVGIGVIFGLYPAYRAAILMPIEALREVPGDENLKIDGQDFKLAPLAGRFWGQLLDSLVYAAIVAIPFGVWTRIGLEGTNIVLWVAASIALLYLLFQDAVNGRSIGKRLTKTRVIDSKSGLPCNLWQSFLRNLSLPILSVIDCIFILGEKKQRLGDKLSKTLVVKVT
;
A
#
# COMPACT_ATOMS: atom_id res chain seq x y z
N MET A 1 -9.36 -28.18 38.98
CA MET A 1 -8.62 -26.89 38.96
C MET A 1 -9.53 -25.85 38.37
N ASN A 2 -9.71 -24.73 39.06
CA ASN A 2 -10.54 -23.64 38.55
C ASN A 2 -9.80 -22.94 37.39
N LEU A 3 -10.52 -22.54 36.33
CA LEU A 3 -9.93 -21.88 35.16
C LEU A 3 -9.12 -20.63 35.54
N ILE A 4 -9.61 -19.90 36.53
CA ILE A 4 -8.99 -18.69 37.08
C ILE A 4 -7.63 -18.99 37.74
N GLU A 5 -7.49 -20.13 38.43
CA GLU A 5 -6.21 -20.56 39.00
C GLU A 5 -5.19 -20.88 37.91
N CYS A 6 -5.60 -21.56 36.84
CA CYS A 6 -4.73 -21.85 35.70
C CYS A 6 -4.22 -20.58 35.03
N ILE A 7 -5.09 -19.56 34.89
CA ILE A 7 -4.72 -18.26 34.33
C ILE A 7 -3.74 -17.53 35.26
N MET A 8 -4.01 -17.45 36.56
CA MET A 8 -3.09 -16.83 37.52
C MET A 8 -1.72 -17.52 37.56
N ILE A 9 -1.69 -18.85 37.50
CA ILE A 9 -0.45 -19.63 37.45
C ILE A 9 0.31 -19.36 36.13
N GLY A 10 -0.40 -19.23 35.01
CA GLY A 10 0.19 -18.83 33.73
C GLY A 10 0.77 -17.41 33.74
N LEU A 11 0.08 -16.44 34.32
CA LEU A 11 0.64 -15.09 34.50
C LEU A 11 1.86 -15.08 35.43
N ALA A 12 1.85 -15.89 36.49
CA ALA A 12 2.98 -16.04 37.39
C ALA A 12 4.18 -16.72 36.71
N SER A 13 3.95 -17.65 35.77
CA SER A 13 5.02 -18.32 35.02
C SER A 13 5.78 -17.34 34.11
N LEU A 14 5.08 -16.39 33.48
CA LEU A 14 5.69 -15.34 32.67
C LEU A 14 6.71 -14.51 33.45
N ARG A 15 6.39 -14.21 34.72
CA ARG A 15 7.20 -13.36 35.59
C ARG A 15 8.49 -14.03 36.05
N ARG A 16 8.54 -15.37 36.04
CA ARG A 16 9.71 -16.16 36.46
C ARG A 16 10.86 -16.09 35.45
N HIS A 17 10.54 -15.94 34.16
CA HIS A 17 11.51 -15.79 33.06
C HIS A 17 11.11 -14.64 32.13
N PRO A 18 11.34 -13.37 32.52
CA PRO A 18 10.78 -12.20 31.85
C PRO A 18 11.36 -11.96 30.46
N LEU A 19 12.67 -12.21 30.26
CA LEU A 19 13.33 -12.03 28.96
C LEU A 19 12.79 -13.00 27.90
N ARG A 20 12.63 -14.26 28.29
CA ARG A 20 12.19 -15.33 27.37
C ARG A 20 10.72 -15.13 26.98
N SER A 21 9.87 -14.95 28.00
CA SER A 21 8.45 -14.69 27.81
C SER A 21 8.21 -13.39 27.03
N GLY A 22 8.96 -12.33 27.36
CA GLY A 22 8.89 -11.05 26.64
C GLY A 22 9.26 -11.17 25.18
N LEU A 23 10.30 -11.95 24.83
CA LEU A 23 10.71 -12.15 23.44
C LEU A 23 9.65 -12.91 22.62
N THR A 24 9.00 -13.91 23.20
CA THR A 24 7.92 -14.64 22.52
C THR A 24 6.67 -13.79 22.37
N ILE A 25 6.28 -13.05 23.41
CA ILE A 25 5.17 -12.09 23.32
C ILE A 25 5.47 -11.05 22.25
N LEU A 26 6.70 -10.54 22.17
CA LEU A 26 7.13 -9.58 21.14
C LEU A 26 7.05 -10.17 19.73
N GLY A 27 7.48 -11.43 19.53
CA GLY A 27 7.37 -12.10 18.23
C GLY A 27 5.92 -12.24 17.75
N ILE A 28 5.01 -12.62 18.66
CA ILE A 28 3.58 -12.68 18.37
C ILE A 28 3.03 -11.27 18.10
N ALA A 29 3.42 -10.29 18.92
CA ALA A 29 2.97 -8.92 18.79
C ALA A 29 3.38 -8.28 17.46
N ILE A 30 4.61 -8.51 17.01
CA ILE A 30 5.09 -8.06 15.69
C ILE A 30 4.30 -8.75 14.58
N GLY A 31 4.08 -10.07 14.67
CA GLY A 31 3.31 -10.81 13.68
C GLY A 31 1.87 -10.30 13.54
N VAL A 32 1.14 -10.18 14.65
CA VAL A 32 -0.24 -9.67 14.67
C VAL A 32 -0.28 -8.18 14.27
N GLY A 33 0.63 -7.38 14.82
CA GLY A 33 0.69 -5.94 14.55
C GLY A 33 0.97 -5.60 13.10
N ALA A 34 1.85 -6.36 12.44
CA ALA A 34 2.12 -6.19 11.01
C ALA A 34 0.89 -6.46 10.14
N VAL A 35 0.10 -7.51 10.45
CA VAL A 35 -1.16 -7.80 9.74
C VAL A 35 -2.14 -6.66 9.92
N VAL A 36 -2.40 -6.27 11.17
CA VAL A 36 -3.40 -5.24 11.48
C VAL A 36 -3.02 -3.90 10.86
N SER A 37 -1.77 -3.48 10.99
CA SER A 37 -1.27 -2.20 10.43
C SER A 37 -1.43 -2.14 8.92
N MET A 38 -1.13 -3.22 8.21
CA MET A 38 -1.07 -3.17 6.75
C MET A 38 -2.42 -3.43 6.10
N VAL A 39 -3.28 -4.23 6.72
CA VAL A 39 -4.68 -4.30 6.32
C VAL A 39 -5.33 -2.93 6.49
N SER A 40 -4.96 -2.18 7.53
CA SER A 40 -5.43 -0.80 7.70
C SER A 40 -5.02 0.11 6.55
N VAL A 41 -3.78 -0.02 6.05
CA VAL A 41 -3.31 0.72 4.87
C VAL A 41 -4.08 0.32 3.61
N GLY A 42 -4.31 -0.98 3.38
CA GLY A 42 -5.04 -1.48 2.21
C GLY A 42 -6.54 -1.15 2.22
N ASP A 43 -7.17 -1.16 3.39
CA ASP A 43 -8.56 -0.68 3.53
C ASP A 43 -8.62 0.85 3.39
N GLY A 44 -7.56 1.55 3.79
CA GLY A 44 -7.38 2.99 3.52
C GLY A 44 -7.35 3.30 2.03
N SER A 45 -6.62 2.54 1.20
CA SER A 45 -6.63 2.76 -0.26
C SER A 45 -8.00 2.53 -0.87
N ARG A 46 -8.76 1.53 -0.38
CA ARG A 46 -10.13 1.31 -0.84
C ARG A 46 -11.03 2.50 -0.49
N ALA A 47 -10.91 3.03 0.73
CA ALA A 47 -11.68 4.21 1.15
C ALA A 47 -11.32 5.46 0.33
N LEU A 48 -10.05 5.63 -0.07
CA LEU A 48 -9.64 6.70 -0.97
C LEU A 48 -10.28 6.57 -2.36
N VAL A 49 -10.21 5.37 -2.96
CA VAL A 49 -10.80 5.13 -4.28
C VAL A 49 -12.32 5.34 -4.24
N LEU A 50 -13.01 4.86 -3.19
CA LEU A 50 -14.44 5.12 -3.01
C LEU A 50 -14.75 6.61 -2.87
N GLY A 51 -13.98 7.34 -2.07
CA GLY A 51 -14.14 8.78 -1.90
C GLY A 51 -13.92 9.53 -3.22
N GLU A 52 -12.95 9.12 -4.04
CA GLU A 52 -12.71 9.74 -5.34
C GLU A 52 -13.84 9.43 -6.34
N ILE A 53 -14.35 8.19 -6.35
CA ILE A 53 -15.51 7.82 -7.16
C ILE A 53 -16.74 8.65 -6.76
N GLU A 54 -17.05 8.76 -5.47
CA GLU A 54 -18.17 9.57 -4.99
C GLU A 54 -18.02 11.06 -5.35
N ARG A 55 -16.77 11.56 -5.35
CA ARG A 55 -16.46 12.94 -5.76
C ARG A 55 -16.50 13.16 -7.27
N THR A 56 -16.35 12.13 -8.10
CA THR A 56 -16.27 12.26 -9.56
C THR A 56 -17.56 11.93 -10.29
N GLY A 57 -18.66 11.68 -9.55
CA GLY A 57 -20.00 11.43 -10.12
C GLY A 57 -20.69 10.18 -9.58
N GLY A 58 -19.99 9.36 -8.80
CA GLY A 58 -20.54 8.17 -8.16
C GLY A 58 -20.37 6.88 -8.97
N LEU A 59 -20.91 5.79 -8.41
CA LEU A 59 -20.69 4.42 -8.90
C LEU A 59 -21.51 4.07 -10.17
N THR A 60 -22.46 4.91 -10.57
CA THR A 60 -23.33 4.72 -11.75
C THR A 60 -22.75 5.31 -13.04
N MET A 61 -21.60 6.00 -12.95
CA MET A 61 -21.00 6.68 -14.07
C MET A 61 -20.17 5.73 -14.94
N ILE A 62 -20.32 5.91 -16.25
CA ILE A 62 -19.55 5.26 -17.30
C ILE A 62 -18.86 6.36 -18.09
N GLU A 63 -17.54 6.29 -18.21
CA GLU A 63 -16.76 7.22 -19.01
C GLU A 63 -16.31 6.51 -20.29
N ILE A 64 -16.61 7.12 -21.43
CA ILE A 64 -16.27 6.62 -22.75
C ILE A 64 -15.24 7.55 -23.35
N THR A 65 -14.09 6.99 -23.72
CA THR A 65 -12.99 7.73 -24.36
C THR A 65 -12.48 6.99 -25.58
N ARG A 66 -11.77 7.72 -26.44
CA ARG A 66 -11.05 7.14 -27.57
C ARG A 66 -9.56 7.33 -27.40
N ASP A 67 -8.86 6.24 -27.06
CA ASP A 67 -7.41 6.22 -27.09
C ASP A 67 -6.90 6.24 -28.54
N ASP A 68 -5.90 7.08 -28.82
CA ASP A 68 -5.22 7.13 -30.12
C ASP A 68 -4.48 5.83 -30.48
N TRP A 69 -4.19 5.02 -29.47
CA TRP A 69 -3.40 3.80 -29.58
C TRP A 69 -4.08 2.66 -28.86
N ASP A 70 -4.54 1.67 -29.62
CA ASP A 70 -5.17 0.47 -29.06
C ASP A 70 -4.10 -0.58 -28.67
N ARG A 71 -4.26 -1.15 -27.47
CA ARG A 71 -3.52 -2.33 -27.03
C ARG A 71 -4.31 -3.59 -27.41
N GLN A 72 -4.27 -3.99 -28.68
CA GLN A 72 -4.82 -5.29 -29.04
C GLN A 72 -4.14 -6.42 -28.26
N SER A 73 -4.98 -7.34 -27.75
CA SER A 73 -4.56 -8.66 -27.28
C SER A 73 -3.65 -9.29 -28.33
N GLY A 74 -2.37 -9.44 -27.99
CA GLY A 74 -1.35 -9.73 -28.99
C GLY A 74 -1.64 -11.02 -29.76
N THR A 75 -1.13 -11.09 -30.99
CA THR A 75 -1.15 -12.33 -31.76
C THR A 75 -0.09 -13.29 -31.20
N PHE A 76 -0.47 -14.54 -30.93
CA PHE A 76 0.49 -15.57 -30.53
C PHE A 76 1.46 -15.84 -31.70
N SER A 77 2.70 -15.37 -31.57
CA SER A 77 3.73 -15.65 -32.56
C SER A 77 4.29 -17.04 -32.32
N ARG A 78 3.90 -18.01 -33.17
CA ARG A 78 4.45 -19.38 -33.13
C ARG A 78 5.99 -19.40 -33.26
N ARG A 79 6.59 -18.37 -33.85
CA ARG A 79 8.05 -18.23 -34.00
C ARG A 79 8.75 -17.71 -32.75
N ALA A 80 8.09 -16.86 -31.97
CA ALA A 80 8.65 -16.25 -30.76
C ALA A 80 8.22 -16.95 -29.46
N GLY A 81 7.30 -17.93 -29.53
CA GLY A 81 6.75 -18.63 -28.37
C GLY A 81 6.01 -17.73 -27.38
N ARG A 82 5.68 -16.49 -27.77
CA ARG A 82 5.06 -15.47 -26.93
C ARG A 82 4.09 -14.59 -27.72
N THR A 83 3.09 -14.08 -27.01
CA THR A 83 2.14 -13.10 -27.51
C THR A 83 2.84 -11.76 -27.71
N LEU A 84 2.97 -11.30 -28.97
CA LEU A 84 3.51 -9.98 -29.26
C LEU A 84 2.37 -8.97 -29.22
N ARG A 85 2.29 -8.20 -28.13
CA ARG A 85 1.44 -7.01 -28.05
C ARG A 85 2.11 -5.92 -28.88
N ARG A 86 1.51 -5.54 -30.01
CA ARG A 86 2.00 -4.45 -30.86
C ARG A 86 0.98 -3.31 -30.79
N TRP A 87 1.44 -2.15 -30.36
CA TRP A 87 0.66 -0.92 -30.44
C TRP A 87 0.26 -0.66 -31.89
N ARG A 88 -1.04 -0.49 -32.14
CA ARG A 88 -1.57 -0.06 -33.42
C ARG A 88 -2.33 1.24 -33.20
N LYS A 89 -2.21 2.16 -34.16
CA LYS A 89 -3.01 3.38 -34.16
C LYS A 89 -4.49 2.98 -34.23
N ASN A 90 -5.29 3.49 -33.30
CA ASN A 90 -6.72 3.27 -33.30
C ASN A 90 -7.33 3.99 -34.53
N ARG A 91 -8.06 3.23 -35.34
CA ARG A 91 -8.68 3.73 -36.59
C ARG A 91 -10.16 4.08 -36.41
N ALA A 92 -10.72 3.86 -35.23
CA ALA A 92 -12.07 4.32 -34.95
C ALA A 92 -12.17 5.83 -35.11
N GLU A 93 -13.33 6.26 -35.58
CA GLU A 93 -13.70 7.66 -35.65
C GLU A 93 -13.75 8.27 -34.25
N HIS A 94 -13.51 9.58 -34.16
CA HIS A 94 -13.62 10.29 -32.90
C HIS A 94 -15.06 10.30 -32.43
N LEU A 95 -15.23 10.35 -31.10
CA LEU A 95 -16.53 10.62 -30.51
C LEU A 95 -16.97 12.02 -30.95
N GLU A 96 -18.23 12.18 -31.28
CA GLU A 96 -18.83 13.42 -31.73
C GLU A 96 -20.00 13.83 -30.83
N THR A 97 -20.41 15.09 -30.98
CA THR A 97 -21.57 15.63 -30.24
C THR A 97 -22.88 14.90 -30.58
N GLN A 98 -22.99 14.31 -31.78
CA GLN A 98 -24.15 13.54 -32.18
C GLN A 98 -24.29 12.25 -31.36
N ASP A 99 -23.18 11.64 -30.95
CA ASP A 99 -23.19 10.38 -30.20
C ASP A 99 -23.85 10.56 -28.84
N ILE A 100 -23.63 11.71 -28.19
CA ILE A 100 -24.26 12.10 -26.93
C ILE A 100 -25.78 12.03 -27.04
N HIS A 101 -26.33 12.64 -28.10
CA HIS A 101 -27.77 12.72 -28.32
C HIS A 101 -28.37 11.34 -28.62
N GLU A 102 -27.69 10.55 -29.45
CA GLU A 102 -28.11 9.19 -29.79
C GLU A 102 -28.08 8.24 -28.59
N ILE A 103 -27.06 8.34 -27.71
CA ILE A 103 -26.99 7.56 -26.46
C ILE A 103 -28.09 8.00 -25.50
N MET A 104 -28.35 9.31 -25.37
CA MET A 104 -29.40 9.83 -24.50
C MET A 104 -30.81 9.41 -24.96
N GLU A 105 -31.09 9.40 -26.26
CA GLU A 105 -32.42 9.05 -26.79
C GLU A 105 -32.68 7.55 -26.88
N ARG A 106 -31.66 6.75 -27.19
CA ARG A 106 -31.82 5.31 -27.51
C ARG A 106 -31.22 4.37 -26.45
N GLY A 107 -30.36 4.88 -25.57
CA GLY A 107 -29.70 4.08 -24.55
C GLY A 107 -30.68 3.63 -23.47
N ARG A 108 -30.89 2.31 -23.35
CA ARG A 108 -31.69 1.76 -22.26
C ARG A 108 -30.91 1.85 -20.94
N GLY A 109 -31.58 2.30 -19.89
CA GLY A 109 -30.99 2.43 -18.55
C GLY A 109 -30.05 3.62 -18.42
N VAL A 110 -30.03 4.52 -19.40
CA VAL A 110 -29.32 5.80 -19.37
C VAL A 110 -30.26 6.89 -18.84
N VAL A 111 -29.81 7.66 -17.86
CA VAL A 111 -30.55 8.81 -17.31
C VAL A 111 -30.04 10.11 -17.89
N HIS A 112 -28.72 10.23 -18.03
CA HIS A 112 -28.09 11.45 -18.48
C HIS A 112 -26.79 11.15 -19.23
N VAL A 113 -26.44 12.03 -20.18
CA VAL A 113 -25.22 11.92 -20.97
C VAL A 113 -24.62 13.32 -21.12
N VAL A 114 -23.32 13.43 -20.86
CA VAL A 114 -22.57 14.67 -20.97
C VAL A 114 -21.37 14.47 -21.90
N GLY A 115 -21.15 15.41 -22.81
CA GLY A 115 -19.96 15.46 -23.64
C GLY A 115 -18.95 16.45 -23.10
N GLU A 116 -17.68 16.06 -23.12
CA GLU A 116 -16.60 16.83 -22.51
C GLU A 116 -15.37 16.91 -23.42
N ASP A 117 -14.74 18.08 -23.42
CA ASP A 117 -13.45 18.33 -24.04
C ASP A 117 -12.62 19.21 -23.09
N ASP A 118 -11.34 18.91 -22.92
CA ASP A 118 -10.47 19.66 -22.03
C ASP A 118 -9.21 20.16 -22.73
N MET A 119 -8.83 21.40 -22.42
CA MET A 119 -7.61 21.98 -22.99
C MET A 119 -6.81 22.75 -21.92
N PRO A 120 -5.64 22.25 -21.50
CA PRO A 120 -4.79 22.94 -20.53
C PRO A 120 -4.03 24.14 -21.10
N GLY A 121 -3.46 24.94 -20.20
CA GLY A 121 -2.50 26.00 -20.52
C GLY A 121 -3.12 27.37 -20.80
N TRP A 122 -4.24 27.66 -20.15
CA TRP A 122 -4.91 28.96 -20.23
C TRP A 122 -4.42 29.87 -19.12
N ASN A 123 -4.36 31.17 -19.39
CA ASN A 123 -4.17 32.18 -18.36
C ASN A 123 -5.45 33.00 -18.25
N VAL A 124 -6.10 32.93 -17.09
CA VAL A 124 -7.31 33.68 -16.77
C VAL A 124 -6.90 34.99 -16.12
N TYR A 125 -7.46 36.10 -16.58
CA TYR A 125 -7.14 37.45 -16.15
C TYR A 125 -8.39 38.26 -15.82
N HIS A 126 -8.34 38.95 -14.68
CA HIS A 126 -9.32 39.96 -14.27
C HIS A 126 -8.61 41.04 -13.42
N GLU A 127 -8.84 42.32 -13.73
CA GLU A 127 -8.37 43.50 -12.96
C GLU A 127 -6.93 43.43 -12.39
N GLY A 128 -5.97 42.93 -13.19
CA GLY A 128 -4.56 42.87 -12.80
C GLY A 128 -4.13 41.60 -12.07
N ALA A 129 -5.06 40.73 -11.70
CA ALA A 129 -4.78 39.37 -11.25
C ALA A 129 -4.79 38.40 -12.45
N SER A 130 -3.88 37.42 -12.44
CA SER A 130 -3.85 36.37 -13.45
C SER A 130 -3.43 35.04 -12.88
N ARG A 131 -4.03 33.96 -13.37
CA ARG A 131 -3.71 32.60 -12.94
C ARG A 131 -3.72 31.62 -14.11
N ASN A 132 -2.79 30.66 -14.06
CA ASN A 132 -2.84 29.52 -14.97
C ASN A 132 -4.05 28.64 -14.63
N SER A 133 -4.67 28.12 -15.67
CA SER A 133 -5.92 27.40 -15.64
C SER A 133 -6.04 26.44 -16.82
N ARG A 134 -7.10 25.65 -16.81
CA ARG A 134 -7.53 24.76 -17.89
C ARG A 134 -8.98 25.09 -18.22
N VAL A 135 -9.29 25.13 -19.52
CA VAL A 135 -10.68 25.18 -19.97
C VAL A 135 -11.24 23.77 -20.02
N VAL A 136 -12.45 23.61 -19.50
CA VAL A 136 -13.27 22.41 -19.71
C VAL A 136 -14.52 22.84 -20.46
N ALA A 137 -14.84 22.13 -21.52
CA ALA A 137 -16.03 22.37 -22.30
C ALA A 137 -17.01 21.24 -22.00
N GLY A 138 -18.24 21.57 -21.57
CA GLY A 138 -19.25 20.60 -21.17
C GLY A 138 -20.62 20.91 -21.76
N THR A 139 -21.48 19.90 -21.88
CA THR A 139 -22.92 20.08 -22.14
C THR A 139 -23.67 20.43 -20.85
N ALA A 140 -24.96 20.75 -20.94
CA ALA A 140 -25.74 20.98 -19.73
C ALA A 140 -25.83 19.71 -18.89
N GLY A 141 -25.84 19.86 -17.56
CA GLY A 141 -25.83 18.74 -16.61
C GLY A 141 -24.43 18.18 -16.28
N TYR A 142 -23.36 18.81 -16.76
CA TYR A 142 -21.99 18.54 -16.32
C TYR A 142 -21.82 18.65 -14.79
N ASP A 143 -22.48 19.62 -14.16
CA ASP A 143 -22.53 19.82 -12.71
C ASP A 143 -23.09 18.58 -11.99
N ARG A 144 -24.23 18.06 -12.47
CA ARG A 144 -24.85 16.85 -11.94
C ARG A 144 -23.98 15.61 -12.17
N SER A 145 -23.49 15.42 -13.40
CA SER A 145 -22.64 14.29 -13.79
C SER A 145 -21.38 14.16 -12.92
N HIS A 146 -20.83 15.29 -12.47
CA HIS A 146 -19.65 15.33 -11.62
C HIS A 146 -19.93 15.45 -10.13
N ASN A 147 -21.20 15.50 -9.71
CA ASN A 147 -21.58 15.86 -8.34
C ASN A 147 -20.82 17.11 -7.87
N TRP A 148 -20.85 18.16 -8.71
CA TRP A 148 -20.13 19.40 -8.50
C TRP A 148 -21.06 20.57 -8.78
N TYR A 149 -21.57 21.22 -7.75
CA TYR A 149 -22.61 22.23 -7.90
C TYR A 149 -22.10 23.65 -7.70
N PRO A 150 -22.73 24.66 -8.35
CA PRO A 150 -22.40 26.06 -8.11
C PRO A 150 -22.82 26.51 -6.71
N VAL A 151 -21.90 27.11 -5.95
CA VAL A 151 -22.16 27.79 -4.67
C VAL A 151 -22.72 29.19 -4.90
N MET A 152 -22.26 29.85 -5.96
CA MET A 152 -22.73 31.18 -6.37
C MET A 152 -23.25 31.13 -7.81
N GLY A 153 -24.29 31.90 -8.08
CA GLY A 153 -24.88 31.99 -9.42
C GLY A 153 -25.58 30.69 -9.84
N ARG A 154 -25.34 30.25 -11.08
CA ARG A 154 -25.92 29.03 -11.65
C ARG A 154 -24.99 28.36 -12.65
N PHE A 155 -25.30 27.11 -12.99
CA PHE A 155 -24.72 26.45 -14.15
C PHE A 155 -25.42 26.90 -15.45
N PHE A 156 -24.79 26.65 -16.61
CA PHE A 156 -25.38 27.02 -17.90
C PHE A 156 -26.49 26.05 -18.33
N THR A 157 -27.49 26.57 -19.06
CA THR A 157 -28.64 25.80 -19.54
C THR A 157 -28.41 25.22 -20.93
N GLU A 158 -29.21 24.24 -21.36
CA GLU A 158 -29.13 23.66 -22.71
C GLU A 158 -29.28 24.72 -23.81
N GLU A 159 -30.16 25.72 -23.65
CA GLU A 159 -30.28 26.81 -24.63
C GLU A 159 -28.99 27.63 -24.81
N GLU A 160 -28.20 27.78 -23.73
CA GLU A 160 -26.93 28.51 -23.78
C GLU A 160 -25.85 27.69 -24.49
N VAL A 161 -25.91 26.36 -24.35
CA VAL A 161 -25.12 25.40 -25.10
C VAL A 161 -25.52 25.43 -26.57
N GLU A 162 -26.80 25.34 -26.93
CA GLU A 162 -27.21 25.41 -28.34
C GLU A 162 -26.80 26.72 -29.03
N ARG A 163 -26.89 27.85 -28.31
CA ARG A 163 -26.51 29.18 -28.84
C ARG A 163 -25.01 29.48 -28.84
N ALA A 164 -24.17 28.58 -28.33
CA ALA A 164 -22.73 28.82 -28.16
C ALA A 164 -22.45 30.14 -27.40
N SER A 165 -23.17 30.32 -26.30
CA SER A 165 -23.11 31.54 -25.48
C SER A 165 -21.72 31.72 -24.86
N THR A 166 -21.22 32.96 -24.79
CA THR A 166 -19.92 33.30 -24.20
C THR A 166 -20.02 33.48 -22.69
N VAL A 167 -20.51 32.44 -22.02
CA VAL A 167 -20.64 32.35 -20.56
C VAL A 167 -19.65 31.33 -20.01
N THR A 168 -19.30 31.47 -18.73
CA THR A 168 -18.41 30.53 -18.04
C THR A 168 -18.81 30.36 -16.58
N VAL A 169 -18.57 29.17 -16.06
CA VAL A 169 -18.62 28.88 -14.62
C VAL A 169 -17.17 28.64 -14.17
N ILE A 170 -16.78 29.15 -13.01
CA ILE A 170 -15.38 29.08 -12.56
C ILE A 170 -15.23 28.21 -11.31
N GLY A 171 -14.10 27.50 -11.20
CA GLY A 171 -13.73 26.79 -9.98
C GLY A 171 -13.34 27.74 -8.84
N TYR A 172 -13.34 27.21 -7.62
CA TYR A 172 -13.14 28.01 -6.40
C TYR A 172 -11.76 28.69 -6.32
N LYS A 173 -10.67 28.03 -6.74
CA LYS A 173 -9.32 28.61 -6.75
C LYS A 173 -9.22 29.81 -7.73
N LEU A 174 -9.95 29.78 -8.85
CA LEU A 174 -10.02 30.94 -9.75
C LEU A 174 -10.80 32.10 -9.11
N TYR A 175 -11.90 31.81 -8.41
CA TYR A 175 -12.65 32.83 -7.68
C TYR A 175 -11.77 33.51 -6.61
N ASP A 176 -11.11 32.73 -5.76
CA ASP A 176 -10.30 33.25 -4.66
C ASP A 176 -9.10 34.08 -5.16
N GLU A 177 -8.32 33.56 -6.12
CA GLU A 177 -7.08 34.21 -6.53
C GLU A 177 -7.27 35.31 -7.61
N VAL A 178 -8.19 35.12 -8.56
CA VAL A 178 -8.40 36.06 -9.67
C VAL A 178 -9.39 37.16 -9.29
N PHE A 179 -10.48 36.81 -8.59
CA PHE A 179 -11.50 37.77 -8.18
C PHE A 179 -11.31 38.28 -6.75
N LYS A 180 -10.36 37.74 -5.97
CA LYS A 180 -9.98 38.23 -4.63
C LYS A 180 -11.17 38.39 -3.66
N GLY A 181 -12.12 37.46 -3.75
CA GLY A 181 -13.34 37.46 -2.93
C GLY A 181 -14.43 38.44 -3.37
N GLU A 182 -14.25 39.17 -4.47
CA GLU A 182 -15.30 40.00 -5.06
C GLU A 182 -16.34 39.15 -5.81
N ASP A 183 -17.62 39.53 -5.80
CA ASP A 183 -18.68 38.80 -6.52
C ASP A 183 -18.34 38.72 -8.02
N PRO A 184 -18.07 37.52 -8.58
CA PRO A 184 -17.68 37.38 -9.96
C PRO A 184 -18.89 37.30 -10.89
N VAL A 185 -20.09 37.05 -10.38
CA VAL A 185 -21.27 36.79 -11.20
C VAL A 185 -21.65 38.05 -11.98
N GLY A 186 -21.79 37.91 -13.29
CA GLY A 186 -22.08 38.99 -14.23
C GLY A 186 -20.85 39.75 -14.74
N LYS A 187 -19.64 39.46 -14.24
CA LYS A 187 -18.41 40.12 -14.69
C LYS A 187 -17.76 39.39 -15.86
N GLU A 188 -17.02 40.15 -16.67
CA GLU A 188 -16.19 39.58 -17.72
C GLU A 188 -14.83 39.13 -17.17
N MET A 189 -14.44 37.90 -17.54
CA MET A 189 -13.07 37.42 -17.44
C MET A 189 -12.46 37.27 -18.81
N LYS A 190 -11.15 37.54 -18.90
CA LYS A 190 -10.36 37.34 -20.10
C LYS A 190 -9.56 36.05 -19.96
N ALA A 191 -9.71 35.11 -20.88
CA ALA A 191 -8.89 33.90 -20.91
C ALA A 191 -8.00 33.91 -22.16
N THR A 192 -6.70 33.76 -21.98
CA THR A 192 -5.72 33.74 -23.07
C THR A 192 -4.89 32.47 -23.03
N ARG A 193 -4.73 31.81 -24.18
CA ARG A 193 -3.82 30.67 -24.33
C ARG A 193 -2.76 31.01 -25.37
N THR A 194 -1.50 30.90 -24.97
CA THR A 194 -0.35 31.15 -25.83
C THR A 194 0.43 29.85 -25.97
N THR A 195 0.54 29.33 -27.19
CA THR A 195 1.31 28.13 -27.49
C THR A 195 2.59 28.52 -28.24
N SER A 196 3.73 27.88 -27.96
CA SER A 196 5.02 28.23 -28.61
C SER A 196 5.01 28.09 -30.13
N TRP A 197 4.17 27.20 -30.67
CA TRP A 197 4.10 26.88 -32.10
C TRP A 197 2.64 26.80 -32.61
N GLY A 198 1.67 27.32 -31.85
CA GLY A 198 0.24 27.15 -32.13
C GLY A 198 -0.55 28.47 -32.11
N PRO A 199 -1.86 28.42 -32.40
CA PRO A 199 -2.71 29.60 -32.38
C PRO A 199 -2.71 30.25 -31.00
N ARG A 200 -2.72 31.58 -30.98
CA ARG A 200 -3.03 32.34 -29.76
C ARG A 200 -4.53 32.48 -29.66
N TYR A 201 -5.10 31.98 -28.58
CA TYR A 201 -6.52 32.13 -28.29
C TYR A 201 -6.71 33.27 -27.29
N ASP A 202 -7.69 34.13 -27.54
CA ASP A 202 -8.08 35.21 -26.65
C ASP A 202 -9.61 35.28 -26.64
N VAL A 203 -10.22 35.05 -25.49
CA VAL A 203 -11.68 35.03 -25.33
C VAL A 203 -12.09 35.83 -24.10
N ARG A 204 -13.22 36.53 -24.22
CA ARG A 204 -13.92 37.17 -23.10
C ARG A 204 -15.16 36.36 -22.79
N LEU A 205 -15.33 36.01 -21.53
CA LEU A 205 -16.43 35.18 -21.05
C LEU A 205 -17.08 35.90 -19.87
N THR A 206 -18.41 35.90 -19.83
CA THR A 206 -19.15 36.39 -18.67
C THR A 206 -19.27 35.28 -17.64
N VAL A 207 -18.82 35.53 -16.41
CA VAL A 207 -18.96 34.56 -15.32
C VAL A 207 -20.41 34.52 -14.86
N ILE A 208 -21.02 33.33 -14.85
CA ILE A 208 -22.43 33.13 -14.43
C ILE A 208 -22.54 32.34 -13.12
N GLY A 209 -21.45 31.74 -12.66
CA GLY A 209 -21.43 31.01 -11.40
C GLY A 209 -20.03 30.61 -10.95
N VAL A 210 -19.94 30.21 -9.68
CA VAL A 210 -18.75 29.70 -9.02
C VAL A 210 -19.07 28.32 -8.45
N MET A 211 -18.27 27.32 -8.81
CA MET A 211 -18.41 25.96 -8.31
C MET A 211 -18.00 25.85 -6.84
N GLU A 212 -18.56 24.88 -6.12
CA GLU A 212 -18.11 24.54 -4.77
C GLU A 212 -16.64 24.14 -4.74
N GLU A 213 -15.97 24.40 -3.62
CA GLU A 213 -14.60 23.95 -3.41
C GLU A 213 -14.60 22.42 -3.27
N LYS A 214 -13.98 21.72 -4.21
CA LYS A 214 -13.76 20.28 -4.09
C LYS A 214 -12.54 19.98 -3.22
N GLY A 215 -11.50 20.82 -3.24
CA GLY A 215 -10.33 20.70 -2.37
C GLY A 215 -9.40 19.53 -2.68
N ASP A 216 -8.17 19.60 -2.16
CA ASP A 216 -7.05 18.71 -2.44
C ASP A 216 -6.97 17.56 -1.42
N ALA A 217 -7.41 16.35 -1.79
CA ALA A 217 -6.91 15.12 -1.15
C ALA A 217 -6.09 14.27 -2.12
N MET A 218 -6.31 14.41 -3.43
CA MET A 218 -5.58 13.70 -4.49
C MET A 218 -5.49 14.56 -5.76
N ASP A 219 -5.30 15.89 -5.64
CA ASP A 219 -5.41 16.85 -6.75
C ASP A 219 -4.38 16.63 -7.88
N THR A 220 -4.66 15.61 -8.68
CA THR A 220 -3.92 15.24 -9.89
C THR A 220 -4.52 15.96 -11.09
N GLU A 221 -5.72 16.52 -10.90
CA GLU A 221 -6.65 16.93 -11.94
C GLU A 221 -6.91 18.45 -11.92
N GLY A 222 -6.73 19.14 -10.79
CA GLY A 222 -6.89 20.58 -10.66
C GLY A 222 -8.33 21.04 -10.79
N TRP A 223 -9.28 20.40 -10.09
CA TRP A 223 -10.74 20.68 -10.21
C TRP A 223 -11.06 22.16 -9.97
N ASP A 224 -10.58 22.71 -8.86
CA ASP A 224 -10.89 24.09 -8.46
C ASP A 224 -10.20 25.15 -9.34
N GLU A 225 -9.26 24.75 -10.20
CA GLU A 225 -8.47 25.63 -11.05
C GLU A 225 -9.07 25.84 -12.44
N ARG A 226 -10.13 25.12 -12.78
CA ARG A 226 -10.70 25.11 -14.14
C ARG A 226 -11.80 26.16 -14.29
N PHE A 227 -11.99 26.61 -15.52
CA PHE A 227 -13.21 27.31 -15.92
C PHE A 227 -13.94 26.49 -16.97
N ILE A 228 -15.26 26.41 -16.80
CA ILE A 228 -16.15 25.55 -17.57
C ILE A 228 -16.96 26.43 -18.52
N ILE A 229 -16.97 26.07 -19.80
CA ILE A 229 -17.73 26.77 -20.84
C ILE A 229 -18.65 25.79 -21.57
N PRO A 230 -19.67 26.28 -22.29
CA PRO A 230 -20.48 25.43 -23.14
C PRO A 230 -19.66 24.72 -24.22
N LEU A 231 -19.93 23.43 -24.46
CA LEU A 231 -19.21 22.58 -25.41
C LEU A 231 -19.16 23.19 -26.82
N THR A 232 -20.30 23.69 -27.31
CA THR A 232 -20.42 24.33 -28.62
C THR A 232 -19.61 25.62 -28.73
N THR A 233 -19.50 26.41 -27.65
CA THR A 233 -18.65 27.60 -27.59
C THR A 233 -17.20 27.21 -27.80
N PHE A 234 -16.77 26.10 -27.20
CA PHE A 234 -15.43 25.58 -27.38
C PHE A 234 -15.18 25.11 -28.82
N GLN A 235 -16.14 24.37 -29.38
CA GLN A 235 -16.08 23.86 -30.75
C GLN A 235 -16.06 24.97 -31.80
N GLN A 236 -16.89 26.00 -31.64
CA GLN A 236 -16.96 27.09 -32.61
C GLN A 236 -15.78 28.05 -32.53
N ARG A 237 -15.23 28.29 -31.34
CA ARG A 237 -14.19 29.33 -31.14
C ARG A 237 -12.76 28.80 -31.12
N PHE A 238 -12.54 27.53 -30.77
CA PHE A 238 -11.19 27.00 -30.58
C PHE A 238 -10.84 25.85 -31.51
N THR A 239 -11.67 24.81 -31.60
CA THR A 239 -11.29 23.58 -32.32
C THR A 239 -11.81 23.52 -33.76
N GLY A 240 -12.95 24.15 -34.06
CA GLY A 240 -13.57 24.11 -35.39
C GLY A 240 -14.10 22.73 -35.80
N ARG A 241 -14.24 21.79 -34.85
CA ARG A 241 -14.68 20.41 -35.07
C ARG A 241 -15.75 20.01 -34.05
N LYS A 242 -16.56 19.02 -34.38
CA LYS A 242 -17.65 18.50 -33.52
C LYS A 242 -17.24 17.32 -32.64
N GLU A 243 -15.96 16.99 -32.66
CA GLU A 243 -15.37 15.93 -31.84
C GLU A 243 -15.48 16.28 -30.35
N VAL A 244 -15.62 15.25 -29.52
CA VAL A 244 -15.56 15.31 -28.06
C VAL A 244 -14.49 14.33 -27.58
N GLU A 245 -13.79 14.67 -26.50
CA GLU A 245 -12.73 13.81 -25.98
C GLU A 245 -13.31 12.69 -25.11
N ARG A 246 -14.34 13.02 -24.31
CA ARG A 246 -14.96 12.10 -23.37
C ARG A 246 -16.48 12.24 -23.43
N ILE A 247 -17.16 11.11 -23.32
CA ILE A 247 -18.61 11.05 -23.10
C ILE A 247 -18.84 10.38 -21.76
N ARG A 248 -19.54 11.05 -20.85
CA ARG A 248 -19.95 10.50 -19.57
C ARG A 248 -21.43 10.13 -19.61
N VAL A 249 -21.72 8.89 -19.22
CA VAL A 249 -23.07 8.32 -19.21
C VAL A 249 -23.44 7.97 -17.77
N GLU A 250 -24.55 8.51 -17.28
CA GLU A 250 -25.14 8.19 -15.98
C GLU A 250 -26.16 7.06 -16.16
N ALA A 251 -25.91 5.90 -15.56
CA ALA A 251 -26.87 4.80 -15.52
C ALA A 251 -27.97 5.05 -14.47
N ALA A 252 -29.18 4.53 -14.70
CA ALA A 252 -30.32 4.73 -13.79
C ALA A 252 -30.16 4.06 -12.43
N SER A 253 -29.39 2.98 -12.37
CA SER A 253 -29.04 2.28 -11.14
C SER A 253 -27.72 1.53 -11.30
N LEU A 254 -27.16 1.08 -10.18
CA LEU A 254 -25.93 0.27 -10.18
C LEU A 254 -26.07 -1.03 -10.96
N ASP A 255 -27.26 -1.64 -10.94
CA ASP A 255 -27.55 -2.89 -11.64
C ASP A 255 -27.68 -2.69 -13.16
N GLU A 256 -27.95 -1.47 -13.60
CA GLU A 256 -28.10 -1.11 -15.01
C GLU A 256 -26.80 -0.58 -15.64
N VAL A 257 -25.72 -0.40 -14.88
CA VAL A 257 -24.43 0.10 -15.41
C VAL A 257 -23.91 -0.77 -16.56
N GLU A 258 -23.92 -2.10 -16.41
CA GLU A 258 -23.48 -3.01 -17.48
C GLU A 258 -24.41 -2.98 -18.69
N ILE A 259 -25.72 -2.81 -18.46
CA ILE A 259 -26.71 -2.70 -19.55
C ILE A 259 -26.48 -1.39 -20.32
N ALA A 260 -26.36 -0.27 -19.62
CA ALA A 260 -26.09 1.04 -20.21
C ALA A 260 -24.75 1.06 -20.95
N LYS A 261 -23.71 0.39 -20.42
CA LYS A 261 -22.41 0.24 -21.08
C LYS A 261 -22.52 -0.50 -22.41
N GLU A 262 -23.17 -1.67 -22.42
CA GLU A 262 -23.34 -2.47 -23.64
C GLU A 262 -24.25 -1.76 -24.66
N GLU A 263 -25.31 -1.08 -24.22
CA GLU A 263 -26.17 -0.28 -25.11
C GLU A 263 -25.40 0.89 -25.74
N ALA A 264 -24.64 1.65 -24.94
CA ALA A 264 -23.79 2.72 -25.46
C ALA A 264 -22.76 2.18 -26.48
N LYS A 265 -22.15 1.03 -26.18
CA LYS A 265 -21.24 0.33 -27.09
C LYS A 265 -21.91 -0.06 -28.41
N HIS A 266 -23.12 -0.62 -28.35
CA HIS A 266 -23.89 -0.97 -29.55
C HIS A 266 -24.29 0.25 -30.38
N ILE A 267 -24.67 1.35 -29.73
CA ILE A 267 -25.04 2.61 -30.38
C ILE A 267 -23.82 3.21 -31.11
N LEU A 268 -22.69 3.34 -30.42
CA LEU A 268 -21.43 3.86 -31.00
C LEU A 268 -20.92 2.96 -32.13
N GLY A 269 -20.99 1.64 -31.94
CA GLY A 269 -20.64 0.66 -32.98
C GLY A 269 -21.44 0.88 -34.27
N ARG A 270 -22.74 1.08 -34.14
CA ARG A 270 -23.63 1.33 -35.29
C ARG A 270 -23.38 2.70 -35.93
N LEU A 271 -23.16 3.75 -35.14
CA LEU A 271 -22.95 5.12 -35.65
C LEU A 271 -21.64 5.24 -36.43
N HIS A 272 -20.55 4.68 -35.90
CA HIS A 272 -19.22 4.77 -36.50
C HIS A 272 -18.87 3.56 -37.37
N ASN A 273 -19.86 2.73 -37.71
CA ASN A 273 -19.72 1.53 -38.54
C ASN A 273 -18.56 0.61 -38.07
N ASN A 274 -18.44 0.44 -36.76
CA ASN A 274 -17.43 -0.39 -36.10
C ASN A 274 -18.08 -1.32 -35.06
N SER A 275 -17.27 -2.04 -34.28
CA SER A 275 -17.78 -2.99 -33.28
C SER A 275 -18.17 -2.33 -31.96
N GLY A 276 -17.78 -1.07 -31.76
CA GLY A 276 -17.84 -0.36 -30.49
C GLY A 276 -16.71 -0.75 -29.52
N GLU A 277 -15.95 -1.83 -29.78
CA GLU A 277 -14.82 -2.29 -28.95
C GLU A 277 -13.57 -1.42 -29.08
N GLU A 278 -13.55 -0.56 -30.11
CA GLU A 278 -12.45 0.36 -30.36
C GLU A 278 -12.44 1.57 -29.40
N TYR A 279 -13.52 1.77 -28.63
CA TYR A 279 -13.60 2.77 -27.56
C TYR A 279 -13.28 2.13 -26.20
N GLN A 280 -12.78 2.94 -25.28
CA GLN A 280 -12.55 2.52 -23.91
C GLN A 280 -13.75 2.94 -23.05
N TYR A 281 -14.29 1.97 -22.33
CA TYR A 281 -15.36 2.17 -21.36
C TYR A 281 -14.76 1.98 -19.98
N TRP A 282 -14.64 3.06 -19.23
CA TRP A 282 -14.28 3.02 -17.83
C TRP A 282 -15.54 3.05 -16.99
N THR A 283 -15.63 2.17 -16.00
CA THR A 283 -16.71 2.20 -15.00
C THR A 283 -16.12 2.28 -13.61
N ALA A 284 -16.78 3.04 -12.74
CA ALA A 284 -16.39 3.15 -11.35
C ALA A 284 -16.42 1.78 -10.63
N GLN A 285 -17.30 0.86 -11.06
CA GLN A 285 -17.38 -0.51 -10.52
C GLN A 285 -16.13 -1.33 -10.84
N GLU A 286 -15.61 -1.25 -12.08
CA GLU A 286 -14.39 -1.94 -12.49
C GLU A 286 -13.15 -1.40 -11.76
N GLU A 287 -13.09 -0.09 -11.53
CA GLU A 287 -12.01 0.52 -10.76
C GLU A 287 -12.05 0.08 -9.29
N LEU A 288 -13.22 0.13 -8.66
CA LEU A 288 -13.39 -0.34 -7.29
C LEU A 288 -13.06 -1.82 -7.16
N ALA A 289 -13.53 -2.67 -8.07
CA ALA A 289 -13.23 -4.10 -8.10
C ALA A 289 -11.72 -4.36 -8.27
N THR A 290 -11.04 -3.54 -9.08
CA THR A 290 -9.60 -3.61 -9.26
C THR A 290 -8.86 -3.23 -7.97
N ALA A 291 -9.26 -2.14 -7.31
CA ALA A 291 -8.72 -1.74 -6.01
C ALA A 291 -8.94 -2.80 -4.93
N GLU A 292 -10.13 -3.42 -4.88
CA GLU A 292 -10.43 -4.54 -3.99
C GLU A 292 -9.55 -5.75 -4.28
N LYS A 293 -9.36 -6.10 -5.56
CA LYS A 293 -8.52 -7.22 -5.98
C LYS A 293 -7.05 -7.01 -5.59
N ILE A 294 -6.53 -5.80 -5.79
CA ILE A 294 -5.18 -5.41 -5.34
C ILE A 294 -5.09 -5.52 -3.82
N GLY A 295 -6.07 -4.94 -3.11
CA GLY A 295 -6.16 -5.01 -1.65
C GLY A 295 -6.18 -6.45 -1.14
N ASN A 296 -7.01 -7.32 -1.71
CA ASN A 296 -7.10 -8.74 -1.33
C ASN A 296 -5.80 -9.50 -1.64
N THR A 297 -5.14 -9.18 -2.75
CA THR A 297 -3.83 -9.77 -3.10
C THR A 297 -2.76 -9.36 -2.08
N MET A 298 -2.73 -8.08 -1.70
CA MET A 298 -1.84 -7.60 -0.64
C MET A 298 -2.16 -8.27 0.70
N LYS A 299 -3.44 -8.34 1.10
CA LYS A 299 -3.87 -9.05 2.32
C LYS A 299 -3.40 -10.50 2.33
N ALA A 300 -3.50 -11.21 1.20
CA ALA A 300 -3.06 -12.61 1.10
C ALA A 300 -1.53 -12.76 1.24
N LEU A 301 -0.74 -11.94 0.53
CA LEU A 301 0.73 -11.95 0.63
C LEU A 301 1.19 -11.67 2.06
N MET A 302 0.57 -10.68 2.70
CA MET A 302 0.92 -10.26 4.05
C MET A 302 0.44 -11.23 5.12
N GLY A 303 -0.73 -11.82 4.93
CA GLY A 303 -1.21 -12.95 5.72
C GLY A 303 -0.21 -14.12 5.66
N GLY A 304 0.37 -14.41 4.51
CA GLY A 304 1.43 -15.40 4.35
C GLY A 304 2.70 -15.07 5.14
N ILE A 305 3.19 -13.84 5.04
CA ILE A 305 4.37 -13.39 5.80
C ILE A 305 4.10 -13.44 7.30
N ALA A 306 2.92 -12.98 7.72
CA ALA A 306 2.51 -13.00 9.11
C ALA A 306 2.34 -14.42 9.65
N LEU A 307 1.81 -15.35 8.85
CA LEU A 307 1.72 -16.76 9.23
C LEU A 307 3.11 -17.33 9.51
N ILE A 308 4.11 -17.01 8.68
CA ILE A 308 5.50 -17.42 8.93
C ILE A 308 6.04 -16.79 10.22
N ALA A 309 5.82 -15.48 10.41
CA ALA A 309 6.27 -14.77 11.62
C ALA A 309 5.63 -15.36 12.89
N LEU A 310 4.33 -15.65 12.85
CA LEU A 310 3.62 -16.28 13.96
C LEU A 310 4.06 -17.73 14.16
N PHE A 311 4.38 -18.47 13.09
CA PHE A 311 4.92 -19.83 13.21
C PHE A 311 6.28 -19.84 13.92
N VAL A 312 7.17 -18.91 13.56
CA VAL A 312 8.45 -18.68 14.26
C VAL A 312 8.22 -18.33 15.73
N ALA A 313 7.24 -17.47 16.02
CA ALA A 313 6.85 -17.17 17.39
C ALA A 313 6.28 -18.41 18.12
N GLY A 314 5.53 -19.27 17.42
CA GLY A 314 5.02 -20.55 17.91
C GLY A 314 6.13 -21.52 18.30
N ILE A 315 7.20 -21.62 17.50
CA ILE A 315 8.40 -22.38 17.89
C ILE A 315 9.00 -21.82 19.19
N GLY A 316 8.99 -20.50 19.35
CA GLY A 316 9.33 -19.83 20.60
C GLY A 316 8.49 -20.32 21.78
N ILE A 317 7.15 -20.32 21.64
CA ILE A 317 6.23 -20.85 22.66
C ILE A 317 6.60 -22.29 23.01
N MET A 318 6.79 -23.16 22.01
CA MET A 318 7.14 -24.56 22.22
C MET A 318 8.44 -24.70 23.01
N ASN A 319 9.48 -23.93 22.66
CA ASN A 319 10.77 -24.01 23.34
C ASN A 319 10.70 -23.52 24.80
N ILE A 320 9.99 -22.41 25.05
CA ILE A 320 9.72 -21.94 26.41
C ILE A 320 9.05 -23.02 27.22
N MET A 321 8.01 -23.63 26.65
CA MET A 321 7.19 -24.62 27.32
C MET A 321 7.96 -25.91 27.58
N LEU A 322 8.78 -26.38 26.64
CA LEU A 322 9.63 -27.57 26.86
C LEU A 322 10.61 -27.35 28.02
N VAL A 323 11.27 -26.19 28.06
CA VAL A 323 12.17 -25.85 29.17
C VAL A 323 11.40 -25.66 30.48
N SER A 324 10.21 -25.06 30.45
CA SER A 324 9.40 -24.91 31.65
C SER A 324 8.88 -26.25 32.19
N VAL A 325 8.65 -27.24 31.32
CA VAL A 325 8.24 -28.59 31.74
C VAL A 325 9.41 -29.29 32.42
N THR A 326 10.64 -29.18 31.88
CA THR A 326 11.82 -29.81 32.48
C THR A 326 12.23 -29.15 33.80
N GLU A 327 12.12 -27.82 33.91
CA GLU A 327 12.38 -27.11 35.18
C GLU A 327 11.37 -27.49 36.28
N ARG A 328 10.13 -27.82 35.89
CA ARG A 328 9.03 -28.16 36.82
C ARG A 328 8.76 -29.66 36.94
N THR A 329 9.64 -30.54 36.42
CA THR A 329 9.42 -32.00 36.41
C THR A 329 9.07 -32.56 37.78
N LYS A 330 9.82 -32.18 38.83
CA LYS A 330 9.58 -32.61 40.22
C LYS A 330 8.22 -32.17 40.75
N GLU A 331 7.81 -30.93 40.48
CA GLU A 331 6.51 -30.40 40.90
C GLU A 331 5.37 -31.17 40.21
N ILE A 332 5.51 -31.47 38.92
CA ILE A 332 4.53 -32.25 38.14
C ILE A 332 4.43 -33.69 38.69
N GLY A 333 5.57 -34.31 38.99
CA GLY A 333 5.64 -35.65 39.58
C GLY A 333 4.92 -35.74 40.91
N LEU A 334 5.13 -34.76 41.79
CA LEU A 334 4.45 -34.67 43.08
C LEU A 334 2.93 -34.51 42.91
N ARG A 335 2.47 -33.65 41.99
CA ARG A 335 1.03 -33.47 41.72
C ARG A 335 0.37 -34.75 41.21
N LYS A 336 1.05 -35.51 40.34
CA LYS A 336 0.53 -36.80 39.85
C LYS A 336 0.53 -37.87 40.93
N ALA A 337 1.54 -37.90 41.81
CA ALA A 337 1.57 -38.81 42.96
C ALA A 337 0.41 -38.54 43.93
N LEU A 338 -0.02 -37.28 44.05
CA LEU A 338 -1.20 -36.87 44.84
C LEU A 338 -2.54 -37.07 44.12
N GLY A 339 -2.55 -37.62 42.90
CA GLY A 339 -3.78 -38.00 42.18
C GLY A 339 -4.24 -37.06 41.05
N ALA A 340 -3.43 -36.08 40.62
CA ALA A 340 -3.77 -35.25 39.46
C ALA A 340 -3.87 -36.08 38.17
N LYS A 341 -4.96 -35.90 37.40
CA LYS A 341 -5.16 -36.64 36.14
C LYS A 341 -4.31 -36.04 35.03
N ARG A 342 -3.99 -36.85 34.01
CA ARG A 342 -3.23 -36.39 32.81
C ARG A 342 -3.86 -35.16 32.16
N ARG A 343 -5.20 -35.10 32.09
CA ARG A 343 -5.95 -33.97 31.55
C ARG A 343 -5.78 -32.67 32.36
N ASP A 344 -5.57 -32.77 33.68
CA ASP A 344 -5.42 -31.60 34.54
C ASP A 344 -4.06 -30.94 34.27
N ILE A 345 -3.00 -31.76 34.11
CA ILE A 345 -1.66 -31.30 33.72
C ILE A 345 -1.66 -30.77 32.29
N LEU A 346 -2.32 -31.48 31.35
CA LEU A 346 -2.45 -31.04 29.97
C LEU A 346 -3.10 -29.65 29.88
N ASN A 347 -4.26 -29.48 30.53
CA ASN A 347 -5.02 -28.23 30.51
C ASN A 347 -4.24 -27.10 31.16
N GLN A 348 -3.47 -27.36 32.24
CA GLN A 348 -2.63 -26.34 32.85
C GLN A 348 -1.63 -25.78 31.84
N PHE A 349 -0.79 -26.63 31.24
CA PHE A 349 0.23 -26.17 30.29
C PHE A 349 -0.39 -25.58 29.01
N LEU A 350 -1.51 -26.10 28.54
CA LEU A 350 -2.21 -25.54 27.39
C LEU A 350 -2.76 -24.13 27.68
N ILE A 351 -3.29 -23.90 28.89
CA ILE A 351 -3.73 -22.57 29.31
C ILE A 351 -2.53 -21.63 29.47
N GLU A 352 -1.38 -22.09 29.96
CA GLU A 352 -0.16 -21.27 30.02
C GLU A 352 0.26 -20.79 28.61
N ALA A 353 0.23 -21.67 27.61
CA ALA A 353 0.50 -21.31 26.21
C ALA A 353 -0.56 -20.38 25.61
N LEU A 354 -1.84 -20.55 26.00
CA LEU A 354 -2.93 -19.70 25.56
C LEU A 354 -2.84 -18.29 26.15
N VAL A 355 -2.47 -18.16 27.42
CA VAL A 355 -2.25 -16.85 28.07
C VAL A 355 -1.11 -16.11 27.37
N LEU A 356 -0.03 -16.79 27.01
CA LEU A 356 1.08 -16.24 26.21
C LEU A 356 0.60 -15.70 24.86
N SER A 357 -0.15 -16.51 24.10
CA SER A 357 -0.59 -16.13 22.76
C SER A 357 -1.64 -15.03 22.76
N ILE A 358 -2.61 -15.06 23.68
CA ILE A 358 -3.60 -13.99 23.83
C ILE A 358 -2.92 -12.68 24.24
N THR A 359 -1.99 -12.73 25.20
CA THR A 359 -1.27 -11.52 25.64
C THR A 359 -0.47 -10.93 24.49
N GLY A 360 0.28 -11.76 23.76
CA GLY A 360 1.00 -11.33 22.55
C GLY A 360 0.08 -10.79 21.46
N GLY A 361 -1.07 -11.42 21.25
CA GLY A 361 -2.08 -10.98 20.28
C GLY A 361 -2.70 -9.63 20.63
N ILE A 362 -3.01 -9.39 21.91
CA ILE A 362 -3.51 -8.10 22.39
C ILE A 362 -2.46 -7.01 22.21
N PHE A 363 -1.21 -7.25 22.66
CA PHE A 363 -0.12 -6.29 22.46
C PHE A 363 0.15 -6.03 20.98
N GLY A 364 0.06 -7.07 20.15
CA GLY A 364 0.19 -6.95 18.70
C GLY A 364 -0.93 -6.14 18.07
N ALA A 365 -2.19 -6.36 18.47
CA ALA A 365 -3.31 -5.58 17.98
C ALA A 365 -3.17 -4.09 18.34
N ILE A 366 -2.80 -3.78 19.60
CA ILE A 366 -2.52 -2.41 20.05
C ILE A 366 -1.38 -1.80 19.23
N LEU A 367 -0.26 -2.52 19.11
CA LEU A 367 0.88 -2.09 18.30
C LEU A 367 0.49 -1.86 16.84
N GLY A 368 -0.34 -2.73 16.26
CA GLY A 368 -0.84 -2.63 14.89
C GLY A 368 -1.73 -1.41 14.68
N ILE A 369 -2.56 -1.04 15.66
CA ILE A 369 -3.34 0.20 15.62
C ILE A 369 -2.41 1.42 15.61
N PHE A 370 -1.42 1.45 16.50
CA PHE A 370 -0.45 2.55 16.55
C PHE A 370 0.38 2.64 15.27
N LEU A 371 0.85 1.51 14.74
CA LEU A 371 1.59 1.45 13.49
C LEU A 371 0.70 1.83 12.29
N GLY A 372 -0.56 1.41 12.25
CA GLY A 372 -1.49 1.75 11.17
C GLY A 372 -1.79 3.26 11.13
N LYS A 373 -2.11 3.85 12.28
CA LYS A 373 -2.28 5.31 12.39
C LYS A 373 -0.99 6.06 12.10
N GLY A 374 0.14 5.57 12.62
CA GLY A 374 1.46 6.14 12.37
C GLY A 374 1.85 6.10 10.90
N SER A 375 1.57 5.00 10.21
CA SER A 375 1.82 4.86 8.77
C SER A 375 0.97 5.82 7.95
N ALA A 376 -0.31 6.03 8.30
CA ALA A 376 -1.16 6.99 7.61
C ALA A 376 -0.59 8.42 7.73
N ILE A 377 -0.20 8.84 8.94
CA ILE A 377 0.43 10.14 9.18
C ILE A 377 1.77 10.27 8.41
N LEU A 378 2.59 9.22 8.42
CA LEU A 378 3.86 9.19 7.71
C LEU A 378 3.67 9.27 6.19
N ILE A 379 2.68 8.56 5.63
CA ILE A 379 2.37 8.58 4.20
C ILE A 379 1.91 9.98 3.77
N THR A 380 0.98 10.58 4.53
CA THR A 380 0.51 11.95 4.31
C THR A 380 1.64 12.98 4.39
N LYS A 381 2.62 12.79 5.28
CA LYS A 381 3.69 13.78 5.45
C LYS A 381 4.85 13.62 4.46
N PHE A 382 5.23 12.39 4.11
CA PHE A 382 6.46 12.12 3.37
C PHE A 382 6.26 11.73 1.91
N VAL A 383 5.10 11.17 1.55
CA VAL A 383 4.88 10.67 0.18
C VAL A 383 4.04 11.66 -0.61
N TRP A 384 3.03 12.28 0.02
CA TRP A 384 2.10 13.18 -0.64
C TRP A 384 1.73 14.33 0.31
N GLU A 385 2.55 15.38 0.36
CA GLU A 385 2.22 16.59 1.12
C GLU A 385 0.87 17.14 0.62
N GLY A 386 -0.18 16.99 1.43
CA GLY A 386 -1.54 17.44 1.12
C GLY A 386 -2.61 16.33 1.07
N SER A 387 -2.26 15.04 0.99
CA SER A 387 -3.27 13.97 0.96
C SER A 387 -3.59 13.39 2.35
N ASN A 388 -4.86 13.40 2.75
CA ASN A 388 -5.30 12.72 3.97
C ASN A 388 -5.48 11.23 3.70
N TRP A 389 -4.44 10.40 3.93
CA TRP A 389 -4.59 8.96 3.82
C TRP A 389 -5.48 8.45 4.97
N PRO A 390 -6.68 7.89 4.71
CA PRO A 390 -7.58 7.44 5.76
C PRO A 390 -7.00 6.20 6.42
N SER A 391 -6.82 6.26 7.74
CA SER A 391 -6.49 5.09 8.55
C SER A 391 -7.77 4.35 8.89
N VAL A 392 -8.09 3.33 8.09
CA VAL A 392 -9.27 2.46 8.33
C VAL A 392 -8.83 1.29 9.20
N ILE A 393 -9.34 1.16 10.42
CA ILE A 393 -9.01 0.01 11.28
C ILE A 393 -10.15 -1.00 11.21
N SER A 394 -9.88 -2.14 10.58
CA SER A 394 -10.86 -3.23 10.47
C SER A 394 -10.87 -4.11 11.74
N TYR A 395 -11.99 -4.07 12.47
CA TYR A 395 -12.20 -4.93 13.65
C TYR A 395 -12.20 -6.43 13.29
N SER A 396 -12.72 -6.79 12.12
CA SER A 396 -12.77 -8.20 11.68
C SER A 396 -11.35 -8.75 11.50
N THR A 397 -10.44 -7.97 10.92
CA THR A 397 -9.03 -8.34 10.77
C THR A 397 -8.34 -8.54 12.11
N MET A 398 -8.61 -7.67 13.09
CA MET A 398 -8.04 -7.79 14.43
C MET A 398 -8.47 -9.10 15.09
N ILE A 399 -9.76 -9.44 15.02
CA ILE A 399 -10.31 -10.69 15.56
C ILE A 399 -9.70 -11.90 14.85
N ILE A 400 -9.61 -11.87 13.51
CA ILE A 400 -8.99 -12.96 12.73
C ILE A 400 -7.52 -13.14 13.12
N ALA A 401 -6.75 -12.06 13.18
CA ALA A 401 -5.32 -12.11 13.53
C ALA A 401 -5.10 -12.62 14.96
N MET A 402 -5.93 -12.18 15.91
CA MET A 402 -5.91 -12.72 17.29
C MET A 402 -6.29 -14.21 17.31
N GLY A 403 -7.33 -14.62 16.57
CA GLY A 403 -7.74 -16.02 16.45
C GLY A 403 -6.63 -16.92 15.90
N VAL A 404 -5.90 -16.45 14.88
CA VAL A 404 -4.73 -17.15 14.33
C VAL A 404 -3.61 -17.26 15.37
N SER A 405 -3.33 -16.19 16.13
CA SER A 405 -2.32 -16.23 17.19
C SER A 405 -2.66 -17.25 18.29
N VAL A 406 -3.94 -17.34 18.65
CA VAL A 406 -4.47 -18.34 19.60
C VAL A 406 -4.30 -19.75 19.05
N GLY A 407 -4.69 -19.98 17.80
CA GLY A 407 -4.54 -21.28 17.14
C GLY A 407 -3.09 -21.76 17.12
N ILE A 408 -2.15 -20.86 16.84
CA ILE A 408 -0.71 -21.17 16.87
C ILE A 408 -0.24 -21.48 18.30
N GLY A 409 -0.69 -20.71 19.30
CA GLY A 409 -0.41 -21.00 20.70
C GLY A 409 -0.90 -22.39 21.13
N VAL A 410 -2.08 -22.80 20.69
CA VAL A 410 -2.62 -24.15 20.94
C VAL A 410 -1.78 -25.22 20.25
N ILE A 411 -1.49 -25.08 18.96
CA ILE A 411 -0.73 -26.08 18.18
C ILE A 411 0.65 -26.31 18.79
N PHE A 412 1.40 -25.24 19.04
CA PHE A 412 2.76 -25.34 19.57
C PHE A 412 2.82 -25.60 21.09
N GLY A 413 1.76 -25.25 21.84
CA GLY A 413 1.63 -25.58 23.26
C GLY A 413 1.22 -27.03 23.51
N LEU A 414 0.54 -27.68 22.56
CA LEU A 414 0.01 -29.02 22.73
C LEU A 414 1.12 -30.08 22.91
N TYR A 415 2.18 -30.03 22.11
CA TYR A 415 3.30 -30.97 22.21
C TYR A 415 3.97 -30.99 23.61
N PRO A 416 4.45 -29.85 24.15
CA PRO A 416 5.04 -29.83 25.48
C PRO A 416 4.03 -30.16 26.59
N ALA A 417 2.77 -29.70 26.46
CA ALA A 417 1.72 -30.03 27.42
C ALA A 417 1.44 -31.54 27.47
N TYR A 418 1.42 -32.20 26.31
CA TYR A 418 1.26 -33.65 26.21
C TYR A 418 2.44 -34.39 26.83
N ARG A 419 3.68 -33.97 26.53
CA ARG A 419 4.90 -34.49 27.16
C ARG A 419 4.83 -34.38 28.69
N ALA A 420 4.41 -33.24 29.22
CA ALA A 420 4.20 -33.02 30.65
C ALA A 420 3.15 -33.98 31.25
N ALA A 421 2.04 -34.20 30.52
CA ALA A 421 0.94 -35.03 30.95
C ALA A 421 1.27 -36.53 31.03
N ILE A 422 2.23 -37.03 30.25
CA ILE A 422 2.62 -38.46 30.24
C ILE A 422 3.75 -38.85 31.20
N LEU A 423 4.51 -37.88 31.74
CA LEU A 423 5.59 -38.11 32.72
C LEU A 423 5.16 -39.02 33.90
N MET A 424 5.92 -40.08 34.19
CA MET A 424 5.61 -40.98 35.30
C MET A 424 6.05 -40.38 36.64
N PRO A 425 5.23 -40.46 37.72
CA PRO A 425 5.57 -39.86 39.02
C PRO A 425 6.90 -40.36 39.58
N ILE A 426 7.20 -41.64 39.40
CA ILE A 426 8.42 -42.28 39.90
C ILE A 426 9.68 -41.80 39.18
N GLU A 427 9.60 -41.54 37.87
CA GLU A 427 10.71 -40.99 37.09
C GLU A 427 10.99 -39.56 37.51
N ALA A 428 9.93 -38.75 37.63
CA ALA A 428 10.02 -37.34 37.99
C ALA A 428 10.60 -37.08 39.40
N LEU A 429 10.42 -38.02 40.33
CA LEU A 429 10.96 -37.92 41.70
C LEU A 429 12.36 -38.52 41.86
N ARG A 430 12.79 -39.38 40.92
CA ARG A 430 14.09 -40.06 40.95
C ARG A 430 15.22 -39.19 40.38
N GLU A 431 14.93 -38.16 39.60
CA GLU A 431 15.93 -37.24 39.07
C GLU A 431 16.66 -36.47 40.19
N VAL A 432 17.88 -36.92 40.49
CA VAL A 432 18.93 -36.10 41.11
C VAL A 432 19.30 -35.01 40.08
N PRO A 433 19.29 -33.71 40.44
CA PRO A 433 19.64 -32.67 39.48
C PRO A 433 21.16 -32.76 39.21
N GLY A 434 21.57 -33.27 38.05
CA GLY A 434 22.98 -33.18 37.66
C GLY A 434 23.54 -34.06 36.54
N ASP A 435 22.89 -35.13 36.06
CA ASP A 435 23.59 -36.02 35.12
C ASP A 435 22.66 -36.73 34.12
N GLU A 436 22.39 -36.07 32.99
CA GLU A 436 22.02 -36.78 31.75
C GLU A 436 23.29 -36.97 30.89
N ASN A 437 24.18 -37.85 31.34
CA ASN A 437 25.18 -38.48 30.49
C ASN A 437 24.65 -39.86 30.07
N LEU A 438 23.90 -39.90 28.97
CA LEU A 438 23.56 -41.14 28.29
C LEU A 438 24.83 -41.67 27.59
N LYS A 439 25.54 -42.58 28.27
CA LYS A 439 26.69 -43.30 27.70
C LYS A 439 26.20 -44.40 26.77
N ILE A 440 26.38 -44.23 25.47
CA ILE A 440 26.35 -45.32 24.47
C ILE A 440 27.68 -45.22 23.71
N ASP A 441 28.48 -46.29 23.76
CA ASP A 441 29.74 -46.45 23.01
C ASP A 441 30.85 -45.40 23.28
N GLY A 442 31.04 -45.02 24.54
CA GLY A 442 32.25 -44.30 24.98
C GLY A 442 32.39 -42.86 24.46
N GLN A 443 31.36 -42.29 23.83
CA GLN A 443 31.29 -40.87 23.49
C GLN A 443 30.13 -40.18 24.21
N ASP A 444 30.42 -39.02 24.80
CA ASP A 444 29.43 -38.17 25.46
C ASP A 444 28.49 -37.53 24.43
N PHE A 445 27.31 -38.12 24.20
CA PHE A 445 26.32 -37.55 23.29
C PHE A 445 25.32 -36.65 24.03
N LYS A 446 25.58 -35.33 24.03
CA LYS A 446 24.64 -34.33 24.55
C LYS A 446 23.46 -34.15 23.56
N LEU A 447 22.30 -34.75 23.84
CA LEU A 447 21.07 -34.63 23.03
C LEU A 447 20.40 -33.25 23.13
N ALA A 448 20.41 -32.62 24.32
CA ALA A 448 19.81 -31.31 24.56
C ALA A 448 20.34 -30.15 23.65
N PRO A 449 21.67 -30.00 23.41
CA PRO A 449 22.19 -28.94 22.54
C PRO A 449 22.06 -29.24 21.04
N LEU A 450 21.67 -30.45 20.62
CA LEU A 450 21.48 -30.81 19.22
C LEU A 450 20.10 -30.41 18.71
N ALA A 451 19.04 -30.62 19.50
CA ALA A 451 17.71 -30.11 19.17
C ALA A 451 17.70 -28.57 19.16
N GLY A 452 18.32 -27.92 20.15
CA GLY A 452 18.46 -26.45 20.15
C GLY A 452 19.28 -25.90 18.98
N ARG A 453 20.30 -26.63 18.51
CA ARG A 453 21.07 -26.26 17.31
C ARG A 453 20.28 -26.48 16.01
N PHE A 454 19.56 -27.59 15.90
CA PHE A 454 18.73 -27.90 14.72
C PHE A 454 17.59 -26.89 14.58
N TRP A 455 16.86 -26.61 15.67
CA TRP A 455 15.80 -25.61 15.68
C TRP A 455 16.35 -24.19 15.53
N GLY A 456 17.50 -23.88 16.11
CA GLY A 456 18.19 -22.60 15.87
C GLY A 456 18.54 -22.42 14.39
N GLN A 457 19.14 -23.42 13.75
CA GLN A 457 19.46 -23.40 12.32
C GLN A 457 18.21 -23.38 11.42
N LEU A 458 17.12 -24.06 11.80
CA LEU A 458 15.85 -24.01 11.10
C LEU A 458 15.20 -22.62 11.21
N LEU A 459 15.24 -22.02 12.40
CA LEU A 459 14.77 -20.65 12.64
C LEU A 459 15.60 -19.66 11.83
N ASP A 460 16.94 -19.80 11.85
CA ASP A 460 17.87 -18.99 11.06
C ASP A 460 17.57 -19.10 9.56
N SER A 461 17.26 -20.31 9.08
CA SER A 461 16.93 -20.58 7.68
C SER A 461 15.56 -20.03 7.27
N LEU A 462 14.54 -20.13 8.13
CA LEU A 462 13.19 -19.62 7.88
C LEU A 462 13.12 -18.09 7.98
N VAL A 463 13.84 -17.49 8.94
CA VAL A 463 13.97 -16.04 9.08
C VAL A 463 14.76 -15.46 7.90
N TYR A 464 15.86 -16.11 7.49
CA TYR A 464 16.58 -15.73 6.28
C TYR A 464 15.70 -15.84 5.02
N ALA A 465 14.91 -16.92 4.90
CA ALA A 465 13.99 -17.08 3.78
C ALA A 465 12.89 -15.99 3.77
N ALA A 466 12.32 -15.64 4.92
CA ALA A 466 11.23 -14.68 5.02
C ALA A 466 11.68 -13.22 4.83
N ILE A 467 12.85 -12.86 5.36
CA ILE A 467 13.36 -11.48 5.35
C ILE A 467 14.18 -11.18 4.10
N VAL A 468 14.90 -12.16 3.57
CA VAL A 468 15.85 -11.95 2.46
C VAL A 468 15.32 -12.57 1.17
N ALA A 469 14.92 -13.85 1.19
CA ALA A 469 14.60 -14.57 -0.05
C ALA A 469 13.24 -14.20 -0.67
N ILE A 470 12.19 -14.01 0.16
CA ILE A 470 10.85 -13.67 -0.33
C ILE A 470 10.81 -12.25 -0.92
N PRO A 471 11.32 -11.20 -0.26
CA PRO A 471 11.37 -9.87 -0.85
C PRO A 471 12.25 -9.80 -2.10
N PHE A 472 13.38 -10.52 -2.12
CA PHE A 472 14.28 -10.59 -3.27
C PHE A 472 13.66 -11.33 -4.48
N GLY A 473 12.92 -12.42 -4.24
CA GLY A 473 12.22 -13.17 -5.28
C GLY A 473 11.00 -12.43 -5.85
N VAL A 474 10.29 -11.66 -5.01
CA VAL A 474 9.18 -10.80 -5.45
C VAL A 474 9.71 -9.61 -6.26
N TRP A 475 10.80 -9.00 -5.82
CA TRP A 475 11.39 -7.83 -6.49
C TRP A 475 12.04 -8.16 -7.83
N THR A 476 12.74 -9.30 -7.96
CA THR A 476 13.31 -9.74 -9.25
C THR A 476 12.25 -9.99 -10.32
N ARG A 477 10.99 -10.26 -9.92
CA ARG A 477 9.83 -10.32 -10.85
C ARG A 477 9.20 -8.97 -11.18
N ILE A 478 9.36 -7.95 -10.32
CA ILE A 478 8.70 -6.64 -10.46
C ILE A 478 9.56 -5.62 -11.22
N GLY A 479 10.87 -5.85 -11.38
CA GLY A 479 11.70 -5.11 -12.35
C GLY A 479 11.93 -3.62 -12.04
N LEU A 480 11.81 -3.19 -10.78
CA LEU A 480 12.07 -1.80 -10.37
C LEU A 480 13.56 -1.58 -10.08
N GLU A 481 14.16 -0.55 -10.69
CA GLU A 481 15.61 -0.23 -10.75
C GLU A 481 16.28 0.21 -9.41
N GLY A 482 15.70 -0.13 -8.26
CA GLY A 482 16.18 0.36 -6.95
C GLY A 482 17.13 -0.58 -6.20
N THR A 483 17.98 -1.35 -6.87
CA THR A 483 18.71 -2.53 -6.33
C THR A 483 19.44 -2.34 -5.00
N ASN A 484 19.84 -1.13 -4.62
CA ASN A 484 20.62 -0.90 -3.41
C ASN A 484 19.79 -0.85 -2.11
N ILE A 485 18.60 -0.25 -2.08
CA ILE A 485 17.96 0.08 -0.79
C ILE A 485 17.48 -1.19 -0.05
N VAL A 486 16.78 -2.11 -0.73
CA VAL A 486 16.27 -3.31 -0.05
C VAL A 486 17.41 -4.30 0.26
N LEU A 487 18.48 -4.35 -0.54
CA LEU A 487 19.69 -5.13 -0.22
C LEU A 487 20.36 -4.60 1.04
N TRP A 488 20.41 -3.27 1.22
CA TRP A 488 20.94 -2.63 2.42
C TRP A 488 20.03 -2.80 3.64
N VAL A 489 18.71 -2.74 3.48
CA VAL A 489 17.74 -3.02 4.55
C VAL A 489 17.80 -4.50 4.96
N ALA A 490 17.81 -5.42 4.00
CA ALA A 490 17.95 -6.85 4.25
C ALA A 490 19.29 -7.19 4.91
N ALA A 491 20.39 -6.58 4.47
CA ALA A 491 21.71 -6.76 5.10
C ALA A 491 21.77 -6.17 6.52
N SER A 492 21.12 -5.03 6.76
CA SER A 492 21.06 -4.39 8.08
C SER A 492 20.22 -5.21 9.07
N ILE A 493 19.09 -5.76 8.61
CA ILE A 493 18.24 -6.64 9.40
C ILE A 493 18.94 -7.98 9.67
N ALA A 494 19.65 -8.53 8.68
CA ALA A 494 20.46 -9.75 8.84
C ALA A 494 21.61 -9.54 9.84
N LEU A 495 22.26 -8.38 9.83
CA LEU A 495 23.31 -8.05 10.78
C LEU A 495 22.76 -7.83 12.19
N LEU A 496 21.63 -7.14 12.34
CA LEU A 496 20.91 -7.00 13.61
C LEU A 496 20.51 -8.36 14.18
N TYR A 497 20.07 -9.28 13.33
CA TYR A 497 19.77 -10.66 13.70
C TYR A 497 21.00 -11.45 14.15
N LEU A 498 22.14 -11.30 13.46
CA LEU A 498 23.40 -11.94 13.86
C LEU A 498 23.96 -11.39 15.18
N LEU A 499 23.86 -10.08 15.40
CA LEU A 499 24.24 -9.44 16.67
C LEU A 499 23.31 -9.87 17.81
N PHE A 500 22.02 -10.02 17.51
CA PHE A 500 21.01 -10.53 18.44
C PHE A 500 21.29 -12.01 18.83
N GLN A 501 21.70 -12.84 17.88
CA GLN A 501 22.12 -14.23 18.14
C GLN A 501 23.39 -14.32 19.02
N ASP A 502 24.32 -13.37 18.89
CA ASP A 502 25.54 -13.30 19.73
C ASP A 502 25.17 -12.95 21.18
N ALA A 503 24.21 -12.04 21.37
CA ALA A 503 23.69 -11.65 22.69
C ALA A 503 22.91 -12.78 23.39
N VAL A 504 22.12 -13.56 22.64
CA VAL A 504 21.28 -14.64 23.20
C VAL A 504 22.08 -15.91 23.51
N ASN A 505 23.09 -16.25 22.70
CA ASN A 505 23.85 -17.51 22.86
C ASN A 505 25.14 -17.38 23.68
N GLY A 506 25.48 -16.17 24.15
CA GLY A 506 26.69 -15.93 24.97
C GLY A 506 28.00 -16.35 24.27
N ARG A 507 28.03 -16.38 22.93
CA ARG A 507 29.25 -16.70 22.17
C ARG A 507 30.01 -15.42 21.83
N SER A 508 31.31 -15.55 21.58
CA SER A 508 32.21 -14.43 21.28
C SER A 508 32.42 -14.27 19.77
N ILE A 509 31.36 -14.14 18.96
CA ILE A 509 31.53 -13.92 17.51
C ILE A 509 32.14 -12.52 17.26
N GLY A 510 31.90 -11.55 18.15
CA GLY A 510 32.63 -10.28 18.18
C GLY A 510 34.17 -10.40 18.19
N LYS A 511 34.74 -11.46 18.79
CA LYS A 511 36.20 -11.75 18.74
C LYS A 511 36.67 -12.38 17.43
N ARG A 512 35.77 -12.98 16.63
CA ARG A 512 36.08 -13.51 15.29
C ARG A 512 35.99 -12.40 14.24
N LEU A 513 34.96 -11.57 14.28
CA LEU A 513 34.78 -10.42 13.37
C LEU A 513 35.91 -9.38 13.45
N THR A 514 36.56 -9.25 14.60
CA THR A 514 37.73 -8.39 14.81
C THR A 514 39.06 -9.01 14.35
N LYS A 515 39.11 -10.33 14.15
CA LYS A 515 40.31 -11.08 13.72
C LYS A 515 40.34 -11.39 12.22
N THR A 516 39.20 -11.40 11.53
CA THR A 516 39.14 -11.63 10.09
C THR A 516 39.66 -10.40 9.35
N ARG A 517 40.83 -10.52 8.70
CA ARG A 517 41.38 -9.47 7.82
C ARG A 517 40.72 -9.55 6.46
N VAL A 518 40.18 -8.43 5.99
CA VAL A 518 39.58 -8.26 4.67
C VAL A 518 40.22 -7.05 4.01
N ILE A 519 40.37 -7.10 2.69
CA ILE A 519 40.89 -6.00 1.89
C ILE A 519 39.69 -5.10 1.57
N ASP A 520 39.75 -3.85 2.01
CA ASP A 520 38.70 -2.87 1.77
C ASP A 520 38.61 -2.55 0.27
N SER A 521 37.43 -2.75 -0.33
CA SER A 521 37.22 -2.66 -1.78
C SER A 521 37.45 -1.26 -2.35
N LYS A 522 37.48 -0.22 -1.51
CA LYS A 522 37.74 1.16 -1.93
C LYS A 522 39.13 1.68 -1.58
N SER A 523 39.76 1.20 -0.51
CA SER A 523 41.08 1.70 -0.08
C SER A 523 42.24 0.74 -0.36
N GLY A 524 41.97 -0.52 -0.69
CA GLY A 524 42.98 -1.53 -1.02
C GLY A 524 43.86 -1.96 0.16
N LEU A 525 43.64 -1.42 1.36
CA LEU A 525 44.42 -1.71 2.56
C LEU A 525 43.77 -2.82 3.41
N PRO A 526 44.59 -3.65 4.08
CA PRO A 526 44.08 -4.70 4.96
C PRO A 526 43.49 -4.10 6.24
N CYS A 527 42.19 -4.30 6.48
CA CYS A 527 41.50 -3.91 7.70
C CYS A 527 40.71 -5.10 8.28
N ASN A 528 40.27 -5.02 9.53
CA ASN A 528 39.37 -6.03 10.09
C ASN A 528 37.92 -5.74 9.66
N LEU A 529 37.12 -6.81 9.53
CA LEU A 529 35.77 -6.76 8.96
C LEU A 529 34.88 -5.68 9.63
N TRP A 530 35.06 -5.47 10.93
CA TRP A 530 34.35 -4.45 11.71
C TRP A 530 34.74 -3.01 11.34
N GLN A 531 36.02 -2.73 11.04
CA GLN A 531 36.46 -1.41 10.59
C GLN A 531 36.03 -1.11 9.15
N SER A 532 36.08 -2.11 8.26
CA SER A 532 35.53 -1.98 6.90
C SER A 532 34.04 -1.69 6.92
N PHE A 533 33.31 -2.39 7.79
CA PHE A 533 31.88 -2.19 7.99
C PHE A 533 31.57 -0.80 8.58
N LEU A 534 32.23 -0.37 9.66
CA LEU A 534 32.01 0.94 10.26
C LEU A 534 32.34 2.11 9.32
N ARG A 535 33.41 2.03 8.52
CA ARG A 535 33.74 3.04 7.50
C ARG A 535 32.70 3.11 6.38
N ASN A 536 32.14 1.96 5.99
CA ASN A 536 31.08 1.90 4.99
C ASN A 536 29.68 2.17 5.57
N LEU A 537 29.50 2.15 6.89
CA LEU A 537 28.26 2.47 7.61
C LEU A 537 28.17 3.98 7.94
N SER A 538 29.29 4.62 8.30
CA SER A 538 29.31 6.05 8.67
C SER A 538 29.07 6.97 7.48
N LEU A 539 29.46 6.59 6.26
CA LEU A 539 29.33 7.41 5.06
C LEU A 539 27.92 7.48 4.46
N PRO A 540 27.08 6.42 4.43
CA PRO A 540 25.71 6.54 3.95
C PRO A 540 24.76 7.19 4.98
N ILE A 541 25.04 7.06 6.29
CA ILE A 541 24.27 7.80 7.31
C ILE A 541 24.58 9.30 7.22
N LEU A 542 25.85 9.66 7.01
CA LEU A 542 26.24 11.04 6.70
C LEU A 542 25.75 11.48 5.31
N SER A 543 25.66 10.61 4.30
CA SER A 543 25.13 10.99 2.98
C SER A 543 23.61 11.08 2.94
N VAL A 544 22.88 10.39 3.82
CA VAL A 544 21.43 10.55 3.99
C VAL A 544 21.15 11.82 4.79
N ILE A 545 21.96 12.13 5.81
CA ILE A 545 21.90 13.42 6.53
C ILE A 545 22.34 14.59 5.62
N ASP A 546 23.38 14.40 4.81
CA ASP A 546 23.82 15.37 3.81
C ASP A 546 22.84 15.44 2.64
N CYS A 547 22.17 14.37 2.18
CA CYS A 547 21.11 14.48 1.17
C CYS A 547 19.88 15.21 1.71
N ILE A 548 19.56 15.05 2.99
CA ILE A 548 18.48 15.77 3.66
C ILE A 548 18.87 17.26 3.86
N PHE A 549 20.14 17.59 4.10
CA PHE A 549 20.62 18.99 4.17
C PHE A 549 20.89 19.61 2.78
N ILE A 550 21.33 18.84 1.79
CA ILE A 550 21.66 19.29 0.42
C ILE A 550 20.41 19.57 -0.41
N LEU A 551 19.28 18.93 -0.11
CA LEU A 551 17.98 19.30 -0.69
C LEU A 551 17.42 20.63 -0.13
N GLY A 552 17.95 21.10 1.01
CA GLY A 552 17.66 22.44 1.56
C GLY A 552 18.52 23.58 1.02
N GLU A 553 19.74 23.31 0.51
CA GLU A 553 20.70 24.35 0.12
C GLU A 553 21.09 24.41 -1.38
N LYS A 554 20.74 23.42 -2.22
CA LYS A 554 21.10 23.42 -3.66
C LYS A 554 20.14 24.17 -4.60
N LYS A 555 19.61 25.31 -4.15
CA LYS A 555 19.04 26.34 -5.06
C LYS A 555 20.06 27.42 -5.45
N GLN A 556 21.33 27.36 -5.00
CA GLN A 556 22.26 28.48 -5.16
C GLN A 556 23.70 28.21 -5.62
N ARG A 557 24.11 26.98 -5.98
CA ARG A 557 25.51 26.71 -6.43
C ARG A 557 25.62 25.73 -7.60
N LEU A 558 24.83 25.94 -8.65
CA LEU A 558 25.23 25.62 -10.03
C LEU A 558 25.96 26.88 -10.54
N GLY A 559 27.28 26.88 -10.53
CA GLY A 559 28.04 28.07 -10.96
C GLY A 559 29.50 27.80 -11.28
N ASP A 560 30.26 27.09 -10.43
CA ASP A 560 31.69 27.46 -10.40
C ASP A 560 32.77 26.38 -10.46
N LYS A 561 32.51 25.07 -10.59
CA LYS A 561 33.62 24.08 -10.67
C LYS A 561 33.47 22.98 -11.72
N LEU A 562 33.04 23.38 -12.92
CA LEU A 562 33.57 22.84 -14.17
C LEU A 562 35.01 23.36 -14.36
N SER A 563 35.99 22.79 -13.67
CA SER A 563 37.38 22.79 -14.17
C SER A 563 38.24 21.85 -13.31
N LYS A 564 39.07 21.04 -14.00
CA LYS A 564 40.17 20.21 -13.47
C LYS A 564 39.68 18.85 -12.90
N THR A 565 40.08 17.67 -13.37
CA THR A 565 41.26 17.27 -14.15
C THR A 565 41.02 15.87 -14.75
N LEU A 566 41.47 15.69 -16.00
CA LEU A 566 41.74 14.41 -16.67
C LEU A 566 42.69 13.49 -15.85
N VAL A 567 42.66 12.17 -16.09
CA VAL A 567 43.73 11.34 -16.69
C VAL A 567 43.40 9.83 -16.57
N VAL A 568 42.99 9.27 -17.71
CA VAL A 568 43.34 7.99 -18.39
C VAL A 568 44.32 6.99 -17.71
N LYS A 569 43.97 5.69 -17.68
CA LYS A 569 44.58 4.49 -18.37
C LYS A 569 44.44 3.17 -17.56
N VAL A 570 43.64 2.20 -18.04
CA VAL A 570 44.02 0.88 -18.63
C VAL A 570 44.77 -0.09 -17.71
N THR A 571 44.12 -1.15 -17.23
CA THR A 571 44.15 -2.52 -17.80
C THR A 571 42.94 -3.30 -17.31
#